data_AF-A0A7J8S273-F1
#
_entry.id   AF-A0A7J8S273-F1
#
_cell.length_a   1.000
_cell.length_b   1.000
_cell.length_c   1.000
_cell.angle_alpha   90.00
_cell.angle_beta   90.00
_cell.angle_gamma   90.00
#
_symmetry.space_group_name_H-M   'P 1'
#
loop_
_entity.id
_entity.type
_entity.pdbx_description
1 polymer ?
#
loop_
_entity_poly.entity_id
_entity_poly.type
_entity_poly.pdbx_seq_one_letter_code
_entity_poly.pdbx_strand_id
1 'polypeptide(L)'
;TLLKNLYNLNFVERVKVSRNSRGQPIGSEARVLAGYLGIIARNANLLPINYESWHHMPDSNKNHALDNIKERFTLEVSNNYVKKVLTKKWRDHKSTLKKEYFKKNISLKEKLRNVPQGMLRYQ
;
A
#
# COMPACT_ATOMS: atom_id res chain seq x y z
N THR A 1 -0.28 11.85 14.08
CA THR A 1 -0.11 12.34 12.70
C THR A 1 -1.40 12.16 11.93
N LEU A 2 -1.76 13.11 11.07
CA LEU A 2 -2.95 13.10 10.20
C LEU A 2 -3.21 11.75 9.50
N LEU A 3 -2.15 11.02 9.14
CA LEU A 3 -2.24 9.67 8.56
C LEU A 3 -2.83 8.60 9.49
N LYS A 4 -2.54 8.63 10.79
CA LYS A 4 -3.18 7.72 11.77
C LYS A 4 -4.65 8.10 11.95
N ASN A 5 -4.96 9.39 11.90
CA ASN A 5 -6.33 9.88 11.99
C ASN A 5 -7.16 9.45 10.77
N LEU A 6 -6.57 9.45 9.56
CA LEU A 6 -7.24 8.90 8.36
C LEU A 6 -7.67 7.44 8.54
N TYR A 7 -6.88 6.61 9.22
CA TYR A 7 -7.29 5.22 9.50
C TYR A 7 -8.49 5.12 10.45
N ASN A 8 -8.65 6.09 11.35
CA ASN A 8 -9.67 6.09 12.41
C ASN A 8 -10.80 7.12 12.19
N LEU A 9 -10.83 7.80 11.03
CA LEU A 9 -11.75 8.90 10.74
C LEU A 9 -13.16 8.37 10.43
N ASN A 10 -14.18 9.06 10.97
CA ASN A 10 -15.57 8.86 10.60
C ASN A 10 -15.76 9.19 9.10
N PHE A 11 -16.38 8.25 8.37
CA PHE A 11 -16.40 8.17 6.90
C PHE A 11 -17.23 9.25 6.17
N VAL A 12 -17.64 10.32 6.87
CA VAL A 12 -18.56 11.32 6.32
C VAL A 12 -17.83 12.37 5.48
N GLU A 13 -16.57 12.72 5.81
CA GLU A 13 -15.82 13.75 5.09
C GLU A 13 -14.57 13.16 4.41
N ARG A 14 -14.56 13.17 3.08
CA ARG A 14 -13.47 12.64 2.25
C ARG A 14 -12.51 13.75 1.83
N VAL A 15 -11.21 13.48 1.89
CA VAL A 15 -10.17 14.41 1.42
C VAL A 15 -10.25 14.53 -0.10
N LYS A 16 -10.59 15.72 -0.62
CA LYS A 16 -10.61 15.96 -2.06
C LYS A 16 -9.18 16.12 -2.60
N VAL A 17 -8.83 15.35 -3.63
CA VAL A 17 -7.54 15.43 -4.32
C VAL A 17 -7.76 15.86 -5.76
N SER A 18 -7.39 17.10 -6.05
CA SER A 18 -7.50 17.67 -7.39
C SER A 18 -6.36 17.24 -8.31
N ARG A 19 -6.56 17.37 -9.62
CA ARG A 19 -5.53 17.06 -10.64
C ARG A 19 -5.15 18.26 -11.51
N ASN A 20 -3.95 18.23 -12.07
CA ASN A 20 -3.55 19.13 -13.15
C ASN A 20 -4.03 18.62 -14.53
N SER A 21 -3.79 19.40 -15.59
CA SER A 21 -4.12 19.05 -16.97
C SER A 21 -3.47 17.74 -17.47
N ARG A 22 -2.37 17.33 -16.85
CA ARG A 22 -1.65 16.06 -17.14
C ARG A 22 -2.17 14.86 -16.34
N GLY A 23 -3.22 15.03 -15.54
CA GLY A 23 -3.76 13.92 -14.74
C GLY A 23 -3.01 13.64 -13.43
N GLN A 24 -2.07 14.49 -13.03
CA GLN A 24 -1.29 14.31 -11.81
C GLN A 24 -1.94 15.03 -10.63
N PRO A 25 -1.90 14.46 -9.41
CA PRO A 25 -2.47 15.11 -8.24
C PRO A 25 -1.66 16.36 -7.86
N ILE A 26 -2.34 17.40 -7.40
CA ILE A 26 -1.75 18.68 -6.98
C ILE A 26 -2.24 19.09 -5.59
N GLY A 27 -1.56 20.07 -4.98
CA GLY A 27 -1.90 20.56 -3.65
C GLY A 27 -1.30 19.76 -2.50
N SER A 28 -1.59 20.17 -1.27
CA SER A 28 -1.17 19.50 -0.03
C SER A 28 -1.79 18.11 0.10
N GLU A 29 -3.01 17.95 -0.40
CA GLU A 29 -3.82 16.74 -0.35
C GLU A 29 -3.19 15.63 -1.21
N ALA A 30 -2.49 16.01 -2.29
CA ALA A 30 -1.68 15.07 -3.07
C ALA A 30 -0.59 14.40 -2.23
N ARG A 31 0.03 15.14 -1.30
CA ARG A 31 1.04 14.59 -0.38
C ARG A 31 0.39 13.66 0.65
N VAL A 32 -0.80 14.03 1.14
CA VAL A 32 -1.59 13.19 2.04
C VAL A 32 -1.96 11.87 1.37
N LEU A 33 -2.45 11.91 0.12
CA LEU A 33 -2.72 10.73 -0.70
C LEU A 33 -1.45 9.89 -0.85
N ALA A 34 -0.33 10.48 -1.27
CA ALA A 34 0.92 9.75 -1.48
C ALA A 34 1.41 9.04 -0.21
N GLY A 35 1.20 9.64 0.97
CA GLY A 35 1.46 9.05 2.27
C GLY A 35 0.52 7.87 2.56
N TYR A 36 -0.78 8.07 2.38
CA TYR A 36 -1.80 7.03 2.62
C TYR A 36 -1.62 5.81 1.71
N LEU A 37 -1.33 6.02 0.41
CA LEU A 37 -1.00 4.95 -0.53
C LEU A 37 0.23 4.14 -0.06
N GLY A 38 1.18 4.78 0.62
CA GLY A 38 2.31 4.08 1.23
C GLY A 38 1.91 3.19 2.40
N ILE A 39 0.89 3.55 3.16
CA ILE A 39 0.39 2.71 4.26
C ILE A 39 -0.37 1.52 3.69
N ILE A 40 -1.26 1.75 2.71
CA ILE A 40 -2.02 0.69 2.04
C ILE A 40 -1.06 -0.32 1.37
N ALA A 41 -0.03 0.16 0.67
CA ALA A 41 0.97 -0.69 0.03
C ALA A 41 1.76 -1.59 1.00
N ARG A 42 1.80 -1.25 2.30
CA ARG A 42 2.46 -2.02 3.36
C ARG A 42 1.50 -2.85 4.20
N ASN A 43 0.19 -2.71 4.00
CA ASN A 43 -0.81 -3.46 4.73
C ASN A 43 -0.90 -4.87 4.14
N ALA A 44 -0.27 -5.85 4.80
CA ALA A 44 -0.22 -7.24 4.35
C ALA A 44 -1.61 -7.92 4.31
N ASN A 45 -2.60 -7.42 5.06
CA ASN A 45 -3.97 -7.94 5.02
C ASN A 45 -4.72 -7.51 3.74
N LEU A 46 -4.42 -6.32 3.22
CA LEU A 46 -5.01 -5.83 1.96
C LEU A 46 -4.20 -6.25 0.74
N LEU A 47 -2.87 -6.09 0.82
CA LEU A 47 -1.93 -6.33 -0.27
C LEU A 47 -0.83 -7.30 0.20
N PRO A 48 -1.12 -8.62 0.24
CA PRO A 48 -0.19 -9.63 0.71
C PRO A 48 1.12 -9.62 -0.09
N ILE A 49 2.23 -9.88 0.60
CA ILE A 49 3.56 -9.83 -0.02
C ILE A 49 4.05 -11.16 -0.60
N ASN A 50 3.35 -12.24 -0.24
CA ASN A 50 3.69 -13.62 -0.59
C ASN A 50 3.49 -13.90 -2.09
N TYR A 51 2.64 -13.15 -2.78
CA TYR A 51 2.53 -13.20 -4.25
C TYR A 51 3.84 -12.81 -4.91
N GLU A 52 4.31 -13.61 -5.87
CA GLU A 52 5.59 -13.39 -6.55
C GLU A 52 5.69 -12.00 -7.19
N SER A 53 4.65 -11.59 -7.92
CA SER A 53 4.54 -10.31 -8.60
C SER A 53 3.15 -9.70 -8.40
N TRP A 54 3.02 -8.40 -8.67
CA TRP A 54 1.74 -7.70 -8.60
C TRP A 54 0.70 -8.28 -9.58
N HIS A 55 1.15 -8.83 -10.71
CA HIS A 55 0.26 -9.44 -11.71
C HIS A 55 -0.37 -10.74 -11.20
N HIS A 56 0.33 -11.49 -10.35
CA HIS A 56 -0.18 -12.71 -9.72
C HIS A 56 -1.11 -12.45 -8.53
N MET A 57 -1.14 -11.22 -8.00
CA MET A 57 -2.09 -10.85 -6.95
C MET A 57 -3.52 -10.81 -7.53
N PRO A 58 -4.52 -11.41 -6.86
CA PRO A 58 -5.91 -11.35 -7.30
C PRO A 58 -6.41 -9.91 -7.46
N ASP A 59 -7.28 -9.68 -8.44
CA ASP A 59 -7.87 -8.35 -8.64
C ASP A 59 -8.80 -7.95 -7.49
N SER A 60 -9.35 -8.90 -6.74
CA SER A 60 -10.12 -8.63 -5.51
C SER A 60 -9.30 -7.87 -4.48
N ASN A 61 -8.04 -8.26 -4.23
CA ASN A 61 -7.13 -7.52 -3.33
C ASN A 61 -6.88 -6.10 -3.84
N LYS A 62 -6.61 -5.94 -5.15
CA LYS A 62 -6.31 -4.64 -5.77
C LYS A 62 -7.52 -3.72 -5.74
N ASN A 63 -8.71 -4.26 -5.98
CA ASN A 63 -9.96 -3.52 -5.98
C ASN A 63 -10.35 -3.15 -4.54
N HIS A 64 -10.25 -4.07 -3.58
CA HIS A 64 -10.49 -3.76 -2.17
C HIS A 64 -9.55 -2.67 -1.64
N ALA A 65 -8.27 -2.70 -2.02
CA ALA A 65 -7.33 -1.62 -1.70
C ALA A 65 -7.74 -0.27 -2.32
N LEU A 66 -8.26 -0.28 -3.56
CA LEU A 66 -8.75 0.93 -4.22
C LEU A 66 -10.03 1.47 -3.58
N ASP A 67 -10.95 0.60 -3.18
CA ASP A 67 -12.19 0.97 -2.52
C ASP A 67 -11.90 1.60 -1.15
N ASN A 68 -10.99 1.01 -0.38
CA ASN A 68 -10.52 1.60 0.88
C ASN A 68 -9.91 3.00 0.71
N ILE A 69 -9.26 3.27 -0.43
CA ILE A 69 -8.77 4.62 -0.74
C ILE A 69 -9.95 5.56 -1.05
N LYS A 70 -10.92 5.11 -1.84
CA LYS A 70 -12.10 5.92 -2.20
C LYS A 70 -13.05 6.20 -1.04
N GLU A 71 -13.02 5.38 0.01
CA GLU A 71 -13.73 5.64 1.26
C GLU A 71 -13.20 6.91 1.96
N ARG A 72 -11.93 7.27 1.74
CA ARG A 72 -11.25 8.37 2.44
C ARG A 72 -10.93 9.57 1.56
N PHE A 73 -10.93 9.37 0.25
CA PHE A 73 -10.54 10.37 -0.72
C PHE A 73 -11.57 10.52 -1.84
N THR A 74 -11.85 11.77 -2.20
CA THR A 74 -12.54 12.11 -3.45
C THR A 74 -11.46 12.43 -4.48
N LEU A 75 -11.25 11.54 -5.44
CA LEU A 75 -10.12 11.59 -6.36
C LEU A 75 -10.52 12.10 -7.74
N GLU A 76 -9.91 13.19 -8.20
CA GLU A 76 -10.01 13.61 -9.60
C GLU A 76 -8.98 12.89 -10.50
N VAL A 77 -7.94 12.29 -9.90
CA VAL A 77 -6.98 11.44 -10.60
C VAL A 77 -7.59 10.08 -10.96
N SER A 78 -7.10 9.47 -12.04
CA SER A 78 -7.65 8.20 -12.52
C SER A 78 -7.32 7.02 -11.59
N ASN A 79 -8.19 6.01 -11.57
CA ASN A 79 -7.91 4.75 -10.88
C ASN A 79 -6.60 4.11 -11.37
N ASN A 80 -6.27 4.26 -12.65
CA ASN A 80 -5.02 3.77 -13.24
C ASN A 80 -3.80 4.46 -12.64
N TYR A 81 -3.87 5.77 -12.38
CA TYR A 81 -2.81 6.49 -11.67
C TYR A 81 -2.61 5.90 -10.27
N VAL A 82 -3.69 5.74 -9.50
CA VAL A 82 -3.64 5.19 -8.14
C VAL A 82 -3.06 3.78 -8.13
N LYS A 83 -3.56 2.89 -9.00
CA LYS A 83 -3.06 1.51 -9.15
C LYS A 83 -1.56 1.50 -9.49
N LYS A 84 -1.10 2.35 -10.42
CA LYS A 84 0.33 2.45 -10.79
C LYS A 84 1.21 2.85 -9.61
N VAL A 85 0.78 3.83 -8.82
CA VAL A 85 1.52 4.27 -7.62
C VAL A 85 1.52 3.19 -6.54
N LEU A 86 0.40 2.51 -6.32
CA LEU A 86 0.31 1.38 -5.39
C LEU A 86 1.24 0.23 -5.78
N THR A 87 1.22 -0.19 -7.05
CA THR A 87 2.09 -1.25 -7.56
C THR A 87 3.56 -0.93 -7.28
N LYS A 88 3.98 0.31 -7.56
CA LYS A 88 5.36 0.75 -7.28
C LYS A 88 5.69 0.64 -5.79
N LYS A 89 4.86 1.22 -4.93
CA LYS A 89 5.09 1.21 -3.48
C LYS A 89 5.10 -0.19 -2.88
N TRP A 90 4.23 -1.08 -3.34
CA TRP A 90 4.20 -2.48 -2.89
C TRP A 90 5.47 -3.23 -3.33
N ARG A 91 5.93 -3.05 -4.58
CA ARG A 91 7.19 -3.63 -5.07
C ARG A 91 8.40 -3.11 -4.29
N ASP A 92 8.45 -1.80 -4.04
CA ASP A 92 9.52 -1.16 -3.28
C ASP A 92 9.55 -1.72 -1.85
N HIS A 93 8.39 -1.85 -1.18
CA HIS A 93 8.28 -2.46 0.14
C HIS A 93 8.74 -3.92 0.16
N LYS A 94 8.31 -4.73 -0.82
CA LYS A 94 8.75 -6.12 -0.96
C LYS A 94 10.26 -6.24 -1.16
N SER A 95 10.84 -5.34 -1.96
CA SER A 95 12.29 -5.28 -2.17
C SER A 95 13.02 -4.95 -0.86
N THR A 96 12.55 -3.95 -0.11
CA THR A 96 13.09 -3.60 1.21
C THR A 96 13.06 -4.79 2.16
N LEU A 97 11.93 -5.47 2.29
CA LEU A 97 11.81 -6.62 3.19
C LEU A 97 12.69 -7.80 2.77
N LYS A 98 12.83 -8.06 1.46
CA LYS A 98 13.79 -9.06 0.98
C LYS A 98 15.23 -8.70 1.38
N LYS A 99 15.62 -7.43 1.27
CA LYS A 99 16.97 -6.99 1.69
C LYS A 99 17.19 -7.13 3.20
N GLU A 100 16.19 -6.78 4.00
CA GLU A 100 16.28 -6.80 5.47
C GLU A 100 16.30 -8.23 6.03
N TYR A 101 15.44 -9.11 5.50
CA TYR A 101 15.15 -10.40 6.13
C TYR A 101 15.69 -11.61 5.36
N PHE A 102 16.00 -11.47 4.06
CA PHE A 102 16.56 -12.55 3.26
C PHE A 102 18.09 -12.54 3.29
N LYS A 103 18.67 -12.95 4.42
CA LYS A 103 20.11 -13.26 4.50
C LYS A 103 20.37 -14.60 3.83
N LYS A 104 21.30 -14.63 2.87
CA LYS A 104 21.58 -15.84 2.05
C LYS A 104 22.13 -17.03 2.86
N ASN A 105 22.77 -16.77 4.00
CA ASN A 105 23.55 -17.78 4.76
C ASN A 105 23.01 -18.01 6.19
N ILE A 106 21.69 -18.00 6.39
CA ILE A 106 21.08 -18.36 7.68
C ILE A 106 20.20 -19.60 7.52
N SER A 107 20.16 -20.44 8.55
CA SER A 107 19.37 -21.68 8.56
C SER A 107 17.87 -21.39 8.42
N LEU A 108 17.08 -22.37 7.95
CA LEU A 108 15.63 -22.23 7.84
C LEU A 108 14.98 -21.83 9.18
N LYS A 109 15.49 -22.38 10.29
CA LYS A 109 15.06 -22.05 11.66
C LYS A 109 15.31 -20.58 12.01
N GLU A 110 16.42 -20.01 11.58
CA GLU A 110 16.73 -18.59 11.78
C GLU A 110 15.90 -17.68 10.86
N LYS A 111 15.60 -18.11 9.63
CA LYS A 111 14.68 -17.38 8.73
C LYS A 111 13.28 -17.24 9.34
N LEU A 112 12.76 -18.31 9.95
CA LEU A 112 11.45 -18.29 10.61
C LEU A 112 11.42 -17.44 11.89
N ARG A 113 12.57 -17.20 12.52
CA ARG A 113 12.69 -16.24 13.63
C ARG A 113 12.71 -14.80 13.14
N ASN A 114 13.33 -14.55 11.99
CA ASN A 114 13.44 -13.24 11.34
C ASN A 114 12.22 -12.92 10.44
N VAL A 115 10.99 -13.12 10.95
CA VAL A 115 9.76 -12.75 10.22
C VAL A 115 9.40 -11.30 10.57
N PRO A 116 9.14 -10.41 9.59
CA PRO A 116 8.72 -9.05 9.85
C PRO A 116 7.45 -8.99 10.71
N GLN A 117 7.42 -8.06 11.66
CA GLN A 117 6.24 -7.85 12.51
C GLN A 117 5.03 -7.44 11.64
N GLY A 118 3.92 -8.19 11.77
CA GLY A 118 2.70 -7.99 10.98
C GLY A 118 2.54 -8.91 9.75
N MET A 119 3.44 -9.86 9.53
CA MET A 119 3.22 -10.95 8.56
C MET A 119 2.63 -12.18 9.24
N LEU A 120 1.68 -12.82 8.57
CA LEU A 120 1.18 -14.15 8.97
C LEU A 120 2.36 -15.13 8.98
N ARG A 121 2.65 -15.69 10.15
CA ARG A 121 3.56 -16.82 10.28
C ARG A 121 2.82 -18.03 9.70
N TYR A 122 3.42 -18.72 8.73
CA TYR A 122 2.90 -20.03 8.32
C TYR A 122 2.92 -20.94 9.56
N GLN A 123 1.74 -21.49 9.91
CA GLN A 123 1.61 -22.61 10.84
C GLN A 123 1.83 -23.91 10.08
#